data_AF-A0A2N1IIW0-F1
#
_entry.id   AF-A0A2N1IIW0-F1
#
_cell.length_a   1.000
_cell.length_b   1.000
_cell.length_c   1.000
_cell.angle_alpha   90.00
_cell.angle_beta   90.00
_cell.angle_gamma   90.00
#
_symmetry.space_group_name_H-M   'P 1'
#
loop_
_entity.id
_entity.type
_entity.pdbx_description
1 polymer ?
#
loop_
_entity_poly.entity_id
_entity_poly.type
_entity_poly.pdbx_seq_one_letter_code
_entity_poly.pdbx_strand_id
1 'polypeptide(L)'
;MNISNVVYMLNLFNEPAMWSDKGIFAEVETVIDKLSQDVITLSDRELYLTKELTQGLLTATRKAFNKADEFQKDDLTPSINEILEFQYFLSIGSKAH
;
A
#
# COMPACT_ATOMS: atom_id res chain seq x y z
N MET A 1 9.32 -11.92 -0.17
CA MET A 1 8.55 -10.69 -0.47
C MET A 1 8.86 -9.69 0.62
N ASN A 2 9.42 -8.54 0.28
CA ASN A 2 9.73 -7.49 1.25
C ASN A 2 8.49 -6.59 1.43
N ILE A 3 7.55 -7.03 2.27
CA ILE A 3 6.32 -6.27 2.58
C ILE A 3 6.68 -4.94 3.27
N SER A 4 7.79 -4.89 4.00
CA SER A 4 8.22 -3.74 4.80
C SER A 4 8.37 -2.46 3.97
N ASN A 5 8.84 -2.55 2.73
CA ASN A 5 8.94 -1.37 1.85
C ASN A 5 7.57 -0.84 1.43
N VAL A 6 6.62 -1.74 1.11
CA VAL A 6 5.26 -1.34 0.75
C VAL A 6 4.54 -0.75 1.94
N VAL A 7 4.70 -1.34 3.13
CA VAL A 7 4.14 -0.80 4.39
C VAL A 7 4.75 0.55 4.73
N TYR A 8 6.07 0.70 4.57
CA TYR A 8 6.74 1.99 4.70
C TYR A 8 6.14 3.05 3.76
N MET A 9 5.89 2.71 2.50
CA MET A 9 5.23 3.63 1.56
C MET A 9 3.76 3.90 1.93
N LEU A 10 3.05 2.93 2.50
CA LEU A 10 1.68 3.10 2.96
C LEU A 10 1.58 4.06 4.16
N ASN A 11 2.65 4.23 4.96
CA ASN A 11 2.67 5.25 6.02
C ASN A 11 2.46 6.67 5.51
N LEU A 12 2.63 6.93 4.20
CA LEU A 12 2.25 8.22 3.59
C LEU A 12 0.75 8.53 3.77
N PHE A 13 -0.08 7.51 3.94
CA PHE A 13 -1.50 7.67 4.23
C PHE A 13 -1.79 7.86 5.72
N ASN A 14 -0.80 7.73 6.61
CA ASN A 14 -0.98 7.83 8.05
C ASN A 14 -0.89 9.28 8.58
N GLU A 15 -1.24 10.25 7.73
CA GLU A 15 -1.25 11.68 8.07
C GLU A 15 -2.68 12.16 8.36
N PRO A 16 -3.05 12.46 9.62
CA PRO A 16 -4.43 12.80 10.00
C PRO A 16 -5.01 14.00 9.24
N ALA A 17 -4.14 14.90 8.76
CA ALA A 17 -4.50 16.08 8.00
C ALA A 17 -4.98 15.76 6.57
N MET A 18 -4.63 14.60 6.02
CA MET A 18 -5.05 14.17 4.68
C MET A 18 -6.50 13.64 4.65
N TRP A 19 -7.08 13.35 5.81
CA TRP A 19 -8.39 12.70 5.92
C TRP A 19 -9.43 13.64 6.52
N SER A 20 -10.48 13.88 5.73
CA SER A 20 -11.68 14.59 6.18
C SER A 20 -12.52 13.73 7.13
N ASP A 21 -12.62 12.43 6.85
CA ASP A 21 -13.31 11.45 7.69
C ASP A 21 -12.35 10.80 8.70
N LYS A 22 -12.61 11.02 10.00
CA LYS A 22 -11.78 10.49 11.09
C LYS A 22 -12.02 9.01 11.38
N GLY A 23 -13.18 8.48 11.01
CA GLY A 23 -13.47 7.04 11.10
C GLY A 23 -12.63 6.27 10.08
N ILE A 24 -12.63 6.74 8.82
CA ILE A 24 -11.80 6.13 7.77
C ILE A 24 -10.32 6.21 8.12
N PHE A 25 -9.86 7.35 8.65
CA PHE A 25 -8.47 7.49 9.10
C PHE A 25 -8.09 6.44 10.15
N ALA A 26 -8.92 6.21 11.17
CA ALA A 26 -8.66 5.20 12.20
C ALA A 26 -8.62 3.77 11.62
N GLU A 27 -9.46 3.47 10.63
CA GLU A 27 -9.39 2.19 9.90
C GLU A 27 -8.07 2.05 9.15
N VAL A 28 -7.60 3.11 8.48
CA VAL A 28 -6.33 3.12 7.74
C VAL A 28 -5.13 2.94 8.67
N GLU A 29 -5.11 3.65 9.79
CA GLU A 29 -4.06 3.52 10.82
C GLU A 29 -4.00 2.07 11.34
N THR A 30 -5.16 1.49 11.66
CA THR A 30 -5.26 0.10 12.13
C THR A 30 -4.75 -0.90 11.10
N VAL A 31 -5.09 -0.71 9.81
CA VAL A 31 -4.62 -1.57 8.72
C VAL A 31 -3.10 -1.49 8.59
N ILE A 32 -2.52 -0.30 8.60
CA ILE A 32 -1.06 -0.11 8.47
C ILE A 32 -0.31 -0.72 9.65
N ASP A 33 -0.83 -0.57 10.88
CA ASP A 33 -0.25 -1.21 12.06
C ASP A 33 -0.25 -2.74 11.93
N LYS A 34 -1.37 -3.34 11.53
CA LYS A 34 -1.46 -4.79 11.30
C LYS A 34 -0.52 -5.30 10.22
N LEU A 35 -0.34 -4.54 9.13
CA LEU A 35 0.59 -4.91 8.07
C LEU A 35 2.06 -4.83 8.50
N SER A 36 2.36 -4.10 9.57
CA SER A 36 3.70 -3.99 10.16
C SER A 36 4.05 -5.14 11.10
N GLN A 37 3.11 -6.04 11.39
CA GLN A 37 3.28 -7.17 12.29
C GLN A 37 3.82 -8.41 11.56
N ASP A 38 4.50 -9.30 12.30
CA ASP A 38 5.08 -10.55 11.75
C ASP A 38 4.02 -11.50 11.18
N VAL A 39 2.80 -11.47 11.71
CA VAL A 39 1.67 -12.28 11.27
C VAL A 39 0.52 -11.37 10.85
N ILE A 40 0.25 -11.32 9.55
CA ILE A 40 -0.79 -10.46 8.98
C ILE A 40 -2.12 -11.21 8.97
N THR A 41 -3.08 -10.73 9.75
CA THR A 41 -4.47 -11.19 9.70
C THR A 41 -5.39 -10.00 9.46
N LEU A 42 -6.08 -10.00 8.32
CA LEU A 42 -6.99 -8.94 7.91
C LEU A 42 -8.40 -9.50 7.79
N SER A 43 -9.38 -8.76 8.30
CA SER A 43 -10.79 -8.96 7.95
C SER A 43 -11.07 -8.59 6.49
N ASP A 44 -12.23 -8.95 5.95
CA ASP A 44 -12.61 -8.59 4.57
C ASP A 44 -12.59 -7.08 4.33
N ARG A 45 -13.04 -6.30 5.32
CA ARG A 45 -13.02 -4.83 5.29
C ARG A 45 -11.59 -4.30 5.23
N GLU A 46 -10.70 -4.84 6.06
CA GLU A 46 -9.29 -4.44 6.11
C GLU A 46 -8.52 -4.87 4.86
N LEU A 47 -8.85 -6.03 4.30
CA LEU A 47 -8.30 -6.50 3.03
C LEU A 47 -8.76 -5.60 1.88
N TYR A 48 -10.04 -5.22 1.85
CA TYR A 48 -10.55 -4.26 0.87
C TYR A 48 -9.83 -2.92 0.98
N LEU A 49 -9.69 -2.36 2.18
CA LEU A 49 -8.97 -1.12 2.41
C LEU A 49 -7.51 -1.22 1.99
N THR A 50 -6.83 -2.31 2.32
CA THR A 50 -5.43 -2.55 1.89
C THR A 50 -5.32 -2.53 0.36
N LYS A 51 -6.27 -3.13 -0.35
CA LYS A 51 -6.30 -3.12 -1.83
C LYS A 51 -6.49 -1.71 -2.39
N GLU A 52 -7.41 -0.92 -1.82
CA GLU A 52 -7.63 0.47 -2.24
C GLU A 52 -6.39 1.34 -1.98
N LEU A 53 -5.78 1.24 -0.79
CA LEU A 53 -4.59 2.01 -0.43
C LEU A 53 -3.40 1.68 -1.33
N THR A 54 -3.14 0.40 -1.57
CA THR A 54 -2.05 -0.05 -2.47
C THR A 54 -2.30 0.35 -3.92
N GLN A 55 -3.56 0.37 -4.36
CA GLN A 55 -3.93 0.87 -5.67
C GLN A 55 -3.68 2.38 -5.79
N GLY A 56 -4.05 3.15 -4.77
CA GLY A 56 -3.76 4.58 -4.69
C GLY A 56 -2.26 4.87 -4.74
N LEU A 57 -1.48 4.11 -3.98
CA LEU A 57 -0.02 4.18 -3.98
C LEU A 57 0.56 3.88 -5.37
N LEU A 58 0.16 2.77 -6.01
CA LEU A 58 0.60 2.43 -7.36
C LEU A 58 0.30 3.54 -8.37
N THR A 59 -0.90 4.12 -8.30
CA THR A 59 -1.30 5.23 -9.17
C THR A 59 -0.44 6.47 -8.94
N ALA A 60 -0.14 6.82 -7.68
CA ALA A 60 0.73 7.94 -7.36
C ALA A 60 2.16 7.70 -7.86
N THR A 61 2.74 6.52 -7.59
CA THR A 61 4.10 6.16 -8.01
C THR A 61 4.23 6.15 -9.53
N ARG A 62 3.25 5.60 -10.27
CA ARG A 62 3.25 5.65 -11.75
C ARG A 62 3.14 7.07 -12.30
N LYS A 63 2.36 7.94 -11.65
CA LYS A 63 2.28 9.37 -12.04
C LYS A 63 3.62 10.07 -11.83
N ALA A 64 4.32 9.78 -10.73
CA ALA A 64 5.67 10.30 -10.50
C ALA A 64 6.65 9.76 -11.55
N PHE A 65 6.63 8.45 -11.82
CA PHE A 65 7.47 7.79 -12.83
C PHE A 65 7.31 8.40 -14.22
N ASN A 66 6.09 8.70 -14.64
CA ASN A 66 5.85 9.31 -15.96
C ASN A 66 6.41 10.73 -16.10
N LYS A 67 6.66 11.43 -14.98
CA LYS A 67 7.20 12.78 -14.94
C LYS A 67 8.71 12.83 -14.64
N ALA A 68 9.28 11.69 -14.25
CA ALA A 68 10.66 11.56 -13.83
C ALA A 68 11.64 11.53 -15.03
N ASP A 69 12.87 11.97 -14.78
CA ASP A 69 14.00 11.73 -15.69
C ASP A 69 14.46 10.25 -15.64
N GLU A 70 15.43 9.87 -16.48
CA GLU A 70 15.90 8.47 -16.56
C GLU A 70 16.50 7.98 -15.23
N PHE A 71 17.25 8.82 -14.54
CA PHE A 71 17.85 8.46 -13.25
C PHE A 71 16.78 8.21 -12.18
N GLN A 72 15.80 9.11 -12.09
CA GLN A 72 14.67 8.98 -11.17
C GLN A 72 13.75 7.80 -11.51
N LYS A 73 13.65 7.41 -12.79
CA LYS A 73 12.89 6.23 -13.20
C LYS A 73 13.56 4.94 -12.75
N ASP A 74 14.88 4.87 -12.77
CA ASP A 74 15.63 3.73 -12.24
C ASP A 74 15.35 3.57 -10.73
N ASP A 75 15.25 4.67 -9.98
CA ASP A 75 14.91 4.65 -8.56
C ASP A 75 13.45 4.25 -8.28
N LEU A 76 12.51 4.63 -9.16
CA LEU A 76 11.07 4.36 -8.97
C LEU A 76 10.63 2.96 -9.44
N THR A 77 11.38 2.35 -10.36
CA THR A 77 11.04 1.02 -10.92
C THR A 77 10.93 -0.07 -9.85
N PRO A 78 11.88 -0.21 -8.90
CA PRO A 78 11.78 -1.18 -7.80
C PRO A 78 10.49 -0.99 -6.99
N SER A 79 10.16 0.25 -6.62
CA SER A 79 8.93 0.53 -5.84
C SER A 79 7.66 0.11 -6.58
N ILE A 80 7.59 0.34 -7.90
CA ILE A 80 6.44 -0.11 -8.71
C ILE A 80 6.32 -1.64 -8.68
N ASN A 81 7.44 -2.36 -8.83
CA ASN A 81 7.43 -3.81 -8.82
C ASN A 81 7.04 -4.37 -7.46
N GLU A 82 7.57 -3.83 -6.37
CA GLU A 82 7.22 -4.23 -5.00
C GLU A 82 5.72 -4.05 -4.71
N ILE A 83 5.13 -2.92 -5.15
CA ILE A 83 3.69 -2.70 -4.99
C ILE A 83 2.87 -3.73 -5.78
N LEU A 84 3.27 -4.05 -7.02
CA LEU A 84 2.58 -5.04 -7.85
C LEU A 84 2.68 -6.46 -7.27
N GLU A 85 3.85 -6.85 -6.78
CA GLU A 85 4.05 -8.13 -6.09
C GLU A 85 3.18 -8.24 -4.85
N PHE A 86 3.08 -7.16 -4.06
CA PHE A 86 2.23 -7.13 -2.88
C PHE A 86 0.74 -7.23 -3.24
N GLN A 87 0.27 -6.51 -4.26
CA GLN A 87 -1.11 -6.64 -4.75
C GLN A 87 -1.42 -8.06 -5.23
N TYR A 88 -0.46 -8.71 -5.91
CA TYR A 88 -0.61 -10.09 -6.33
C TYR A 88 -0.71 -11.04 -5.14
N PHE A 89 0.12 -10.89 -4.11
CA PHE A 89 0.03 -11.65 -2.87
C PHE A 89 -1.34 -11.54 -2.21
N LEU A 90 -1.87 -10.32 -2.06
CA LEU A 90 -3.21 -10.08 -1.50
C LEU A 90 -4.33 -10.74 -2.33
N SER A 91 -4.14 -10.88 -3.64
CA SER A 91 -5.09 -11.53 -4.54
C SER A 91 -5.09 -13.06 -4.45
N ILE A 92 -3.95 -13.68 -4.12
CA ILE A 92 -3.85 -15.13 -3.91
C ILE A 92 -4.46 -15.50 -2.56
N GLY A 93 -4.18 -14.72 -1.52
CA GLY A 93 -4.78 -14.91 -0.19
C GLY A 93 -6.31 -14.84 -0.19
N SER A 94 -6.90 -14.02 -1.06
CA SER A 94 -8.36 -13.91 -1.18
C SER A 94 -9.03 -15.04 -1.98
N LYS A 95 -8.27 -15.96 -2.59
CA LYS A 95 -8.81 -17.12 -3.31
C LYS A 95 -8.85 -18.40 -2.48
N ALA A 96 -8.28 -18.38 -1.26
CA ALA A 96 -8.19 -19.53 -0.38
C ALA A 96 -9.41 -19.71 0.55
N HIS A 97 -10.47 -18.92 0.38
CA HIS A 97 -11.72 -19.00 1.13
C HIS A 97 -12.89 -19.43 0.26
#